data_AF-A0A7D5Z0P1-F1
#
_entry.id   AF-A0A7D5Z0P1-F1
#
_cell.length_a   1.000
_cell.length_b   1.000
_cell.length_c   1.000
_cell.angle_alpha   90.00
_cell.angle_beta   90.00
_cell.angle_gamma   90.00
#
_symmetry.space_group_name_H-M   'P 1'
#
loop_
_entity.id
_entity.type
_entity.pdbx_description
1 polymer ?
#
loop_
_entity_poly.entity_id
_entity_poly.type
_entity_poly.pdbx_seq_one_letter_code
_entity_poly.pdbx_strand_id
1 'polypeptide(L)' 'MTQSANRPDSPCIAVCSTAVGDDVCRGCGRTMQEVAMWVALPAEQKDAIWTRLEQHWASQGLPPPWLARDKRG' A
#
# COMPACT_ATOMS: atom_id res chain seq x y z
N MET A 1 -15.55 3.32 17.54
CA MET A 1 -14.84 4.56 17.13
C MET A 1 -13.87 4.17 16.02
N THR A 2 -14.32 4.20 14.77
CA THR A 2 -13.52 3.75 13.62
C THR A 2 -12.71 4.94 13.15
N GLN A 3 -11.47 5.04 13.61
CA GLN A 3 -10.55 6.11 13.26
C GLN A 3 -10.33 6.07 11.75
N SER A 4 -10.72 7.13 11.03
CA SER A 4 -10.37 7.33 9.63
C SER A 4 -8.84 7.29 9.56
N ALA A 5 -8.31 6.14 9.13
CA ALA A 5 -6.88 5.90 9.09
C ALA A 5 -6.23 7.05 8.30
N ASN A 6 -5.25 7.73 8.90
CA ASN A 6 -4.48 8.77 8.25
C ASN A 6 -3.61 8.11 7.17
N ARG A 7 -4.21 7.83 6.01
CA ARG A 7 -3.56 7.19 4.87
C ARG A 7 -2.56 8.20 4.29
N PRO A 8 -1.27 7.85 4.17
CA PRO A 8 -0.34 8.70 3.43
C PRO A 8 -0.75 8.76 1.96
N ASP A 9 -0.21 9.71 1.19
CA ASP A 9 -0.52 9.86 -0.25
C ASP A 9 -0.28 8.60 -1.09
N SER A 10 0.57 7.69 -0.61
CA SER A 10 0.82 6.40 -1.25
C SER A 10 1.22 5.33 -0.22
N PRO A 11 0.78 4.07 -0.40
CA PRO A 11 1.19 2.94 0.45
C PRO A 11 2.59 2.40 0.13
N CYS A 12 3.28 2.95 -0.88
CA CYS A 12 4.65 2.54 -1.22
C CYS A 12 5.57 2.66 0.00
N ILE A 13 6.60 1.81 0.12
CA ILE A 13 7.65 1.99 1.14
C ILE A 13 9.05 2.18 0.56
N ALA A 14 9.13 2.48 -0.74
CA ALA A 14 10.39 2.55 -1.50
C ALA A 14 11.21 1.25 -1.49
N VAL A 15 10.54 0.12 -1.21
CA VAL A 15 11.05 -1.24 -1.41
C VAL A 15 10.11 -1.90 -2.41
N CYS A 16 10.67 -2.47 -3.48
CA CYS A 16 9.91 -3.10 -4.53
C CYS A 16 10.48 -4.48 -4.86
N SER A 17 9.70 -5.52 -4.59
CA SER A 17 10.09 -6.88 -4.94
C SER A 17 9.53 -7.34 -6.30
N THR A 18 8.57 -6.60 -6.87
CA THR A 18 8.08 -6.91 -8.23
C THR A 18 9.12 -6.59 -9.30
N ALA A 19 10.05 -5.66 -9.02
CA ALA A 19 11.20 -5.38 -9.87
C ALA A 19 12.17 -6.59 -9.98
N VAL A 20 12.11 -7.53 -9.03
CA VAL A 20 12.94 -8.74 -9.02
C VAL A 20 12.14 -10.02 -9.34
N GLY A 21 10.87 -9.89 -9.76
CA GLY A 21 10.07 -10.99 -10.30
C GLY A 21 8.85 -11.42 -9.50
N ASP A 22 8.54 -10.79 -8.34
CA ASP A 22 7.30 -11.09 -7.63
C ASP A 22 6.08 -10.45 -8.34
N ASP A 23 4.92 -11.12 -8.40
CA ASP A 23 3.69 -10.52 -8.97
C ASP A 23 3.11 -9.43 -8.07
N VAL A 24 3.28 -9.58 -6.76
CA VAL A 24 2.84 -8.66 -5.71
C VAL A 24 4.04 -8.25 -4.87
N CYS A 25 4.22 -6.94 -4.68
CA CYS A 25 5.31 -6.40 -3.89
C CYS A 25 5.21 -6.85 -2.44
N ARG A 26 6.19 -7.61 -1.94
CA ARG A 26 6.26 -8.04 -0.53
C ARG A 26 6.44 -6.88 0.45
N GLY A 27 6.88 -5.72 -0.03
CA GLY A 27 7.08 -4.52 0.80
C GLY A 27 5.80 -3.71 1.04
N CYS A 28 4.99 -3.48 0.01
CA CYS A 28 3.77 -2.63 0.13
C CYS A 28 2.46 -3.36 -0.20
N GLY A 29 2.51 -4.59 -0.70
CA GLY A 29 1.34 -5.41 -1.07
C GLY A 29 0.67 -5.04 -2.39
N ARG A 30 1.24 -4.12 -3.17
CA ARG A 30 0.71 -3.71 -4.49
C ARG A 30 1.32 -4.48 -5.64
N THR A 31 0.59 -4.61 -6.74
CA THR A 31 1.12 -5.09 -8.02
C THR A 31 1.97 -4.00 -8.70
N MET A 32 2.80 -4.38 -9.67
CA MET A 32 3.60 -3.41 -10.43
C MET A 32 2.71 -2.37 -11.15
N GLN A 33 1.56 -2.81 -11.68
CA GLN A 33 0.61 -1.92 -12.36
C GLN A 33 0.03 -0.86 -11.41
N GLU A 34 -0.35 -1.26 -10.19
CA GLU A 34 -0.88 -0.31 -9.19
C GLU A 34 0.19 0.68 -8.71
N VAL A 35 1.44 0.24 -8.64
CA VAL A 35 2.57 1.13 -8.32
C VAL A 35 2.77 2.15 -9.45
N ALA A 36 2.84 1.68 -10.71
CA ALA A 36 3.12 2.52 -11.87
C ALA A 36 1.98 3.51 -12.18
N MET A 37 0.73 3.08 -12.04
CA MET A 37 -0.44 3.88 -12.40
C MET A 37 -0.95 4.76 -11.26
N TRP A 38 -0.39 4.67 -10.05
CA TRP A 38 -0.95 5.27 -8.83
C TRP A 38 -1.42 6.73 -9.00
N VAL A 39 -0.59 7.56 -9.62
CA VAL A 39 -0.89 8.99 -9.81
C VAL A 39 -2.08 9.24 -10.74
N ALA A 40 -2.32 8.33 -11.69
CA ALA A 40 -3.39 8.41 -12.68
C ALA A 40 -4.68 7.68 -12.25
N LEU A 41 -4.66 6.90 -11.17
CA LEU A 41 -5.85 6.20 -10.69
C LEU A 41 -6.90 7.18 -10.12
N PRO A 42 -8.19 7.00 -10.42
CA PRO A 42 -9.26 7.75 -9.78
C PRO A 42 -9.38 7.37 -8.29
N ALA A 43 -10.00 8.26 -7.50
CA ALA A 43 -10.12 8.09 -6.06
C ALA A 43 -10.76 6.74 -5.66
N GLU A 44 -11.82 6.32 -6.36
CA GLU A 44 -12.50 5.05 -6.12
C GLU A 44 -11.57 3.84 -6.27
N GLN A 45 -10.72 3.82 -7.30
CA GLN A 45 -9.74 2.75 -7.50
C GLN A 45 -8.65 2.79 -6.42
N LYS A 46 -8.22 3.99 -6.01
CA LYS A 46 -7.28 4.14 -4.89
C LYS A 46 -7.87 3.59 -3.59
N ASP A 47 -9.14 3.88 -3.31
CA ASP A 47 -9.82 3.40 -2.10
C ASP A 47 -10.03 1.89 -2.10
N ALA A 48 -10.33 1.30 -3.26
CA ALA A 48 -10.40 -0.16 -3.42
C ALA A 48 -9.04 -0.82 -3.12
N ILE A 49 -7.95 -0.25 -3.65
CA ILE A 49 -6.58 -0.71 -3.37
C ILE A 49 -6.26 -0.57 -1.87
N TRP A 50 -6.55 0.58 -1.26
CA TRP A 50 -6.35 0.79 0.17
C TRP A 50 -7.05 -0.27 1.03
N THR A 51 -8.34 -0.48 0.77
CA THR A 51 -9.15 -1.45 1.51
C THR A 51 -8.55 -2.85 1.40
N ARG A 52 -8.14 -3.26 0.19
CA ARG A 52 -7.48 -4.56 -0.03
C ARG A 52 -6.16 -4.66 0.74
N LEU A 53 -5.32 -3.62 0.71
CA LEU A 53 -4.03 -3.63 1.39
C LEU A 53 -4.20 -3.69 2.91
N GLU A 54 -5.11 -2.91 3.47
CA GLU A 54 -5.43 -2.92 4.90
C GLU A 54 -5.89 -4.32 5.34
N GLN A 55 -6.76 -4.96 4.57
CA GLN A 55 -7.20 -6.34 4.80
C GLN A 55 -6.04 -7.35 4.68
N HIS A 56 -5.16 -7.18 3.69
CA HIS A 56 -4.01 -8.05 3.46
C HIS A 56 -3.02 -8.05 4.64
N TRP A 57 -2.72 -6.90 5.22
CA TRP A 57 -1.81 -6.80 6.36
C TRP A 57 -2.50 -7.23 7.67
N ALA A 58 -3.78 -6.87 7.84
CA ALA A 58 -4.57 -7.33 8.97
C ALA A 58 -4.66 -8.87 9.05
N SER A 59 -4.84 -9.55 7.91
CA SER A 59 -4.92 -11.02 7.87
C SER A 59 -3.61 -11.72 8.20
N GLN A 60 -2.48 -11.03 8.07
CA GLN A 60 -1.16 -11.52 8.49
C GLN A 60 -0.85 -11.23 9.96
N GLY A 61 -1.72 -10.50 10.66
CA GLY A 61 -1.43 -10.04 12.02
C GLY A 61 -0.27 -9.04 12.10
N LEU A 62 0.08 -8.41 10.97
CA LEU A 62 1.17 -7.44 10.88
C LEU A 62 0.62 -6.02 10.73
N PRO A 63 1.28 -5.01 11.32
CA PRO A 63 0.90 -3.63 11.08
C PRO A 63 1.18 -3.26 9.62
N PRO A 64 0.36 -2.40 9.00
CA PRO A 64 0.63 -1.95 7.65
C PRO A 64 1.98 -1.24 7.53
N PRO A 65 2.82 -1.60 6.55
CA PRO A 65 4.22 -1.17 6.49
C PRO A 65 4.40 0.32 6.20
N TRP A 66 3.42 0.98 5.59
CA TRP A 66 3.46 2.42 5.34
C TRP A 66 3.36 3.27 6.61
N LEU A 67 2.86 2.71 7.73
CA LEU A 67 2.84 3.42 9.01
C LEU A 67 4.24 3.73 9.56
N ALA A 68 5.24 2.92 9.18
CA ALA A 68 6.64 3.16 9.55
C ALA A 68 7.32 4.23 8.67
N ARG A 69 6.78 4.49 7.47
CA ARG A 69 7.41 5.37 6.47
C ARG A 69 7.28 6.86 6.80
N ASP A 70 6.21 7.24 7.48
CA ASP A 70 5.85 8.63 7.82
C ASP A 70 6.77 9.26 8.90
N LYS A 71 7.68 8.48 9.49
CA LYS A 71 8.65 8.98 10.48
C LYS A 71 9.90 9.65 9.89
N ARG A 72 9.98 9.78 8.56
CA ARG A 72 11.05 10.52 7.88
C ARG A 72 10.52 11.90 7.53
N GLY A 73 10.62 12.80 8.52
CA GLY A 73 10.52 14.25 8.28
C GLY A 73 11.64 14.74 7.37
#